data_AF-A0A1L1RMY8-F1
#
_entry.id   AF-A0A1L1RMY8-F1
#
_cell.length_a   1.000
_cell.length_b   1.000
_cell.length_c   1.000
_cell.angle_alpha   90.00
_cell.angle_beta   90.00
_cell.angle_gamma   90.00
#
_symmetry.space_group_name_H-M   'P 1'
#
loop_
_entity.id
_entity.type
_entity.pdbx_description
1 polymer ?
#
loop_
_entity_poly.entity_id
_entity_poly.type
_entity_poly.pdbx_seq_one_letter_code
_entity_poly.pdbx_strand_id
1 'polypeptide(L)'
;MGRARVVRQPWLLLWPLGSAPARRLRPVPEQPSFLRRAAVRAERTVHSSRMSSHCHTSAVLVVFMALAAGVGAEPLSEKSCDVVGDESTESQMEKALLKKLEPLSQIRFNTTVEIGTTENYAYHFRVCREVNSSLHDFAGLVQMDRQSGKTTVIGRINETQVFNGSDWIMLIYKGGDSYGRHCSGEKRRAVIMISCKRGITASSFSIISEEREKEQDCFYLFEMDSSVACPAEDSHLSTGSILLITFSALVTVYIVGGFLYQRLIVGAKGMEQFPHFAFWQDLGNLVADGCDFVCRSKPRNVPAAYRGVGDDQLGDESEERDDHLLPM
;
A
#
# COMPACT_ATOMS: atom_id res chain seq x y z
N MET A 1 -53.03 -37.86 -12.11
CA MET A 1 -54.04 -37.82 -11.02
C MET A 1 -53.45 -38.48 -9.78
N GLY A 2 -53.73 -37.95 -8.58
CA GLY A 2 -53.14 -38.42 -7.32
C GLY A 2 -52.69 -37.22 -6.46
N ARG A 3 -53.47 -36.88 -5.43
CA ARG A 3 -53.33 -35.62 -4.66
C ARG A 3 -53.25 -35.95 -3.16
N ALA A 4 -52.52 -35.12 -2.42
CA ALA A 4 -52.48 -35.06 -0.94
C ALA A 4 -51.72 -36.25 -0.26
N ARG A 5 -51.16 -36.09 0.96
CA ARG A 5 -51.44 -35.08 2.01
C ARG A 5 -50.20 -34.44 2.62
N VAL A 6 -50.40 -33.21 3.10
CA VAL A 6 -49.59 -32.52 4.10
C VAL A 6 -49.81 -33.17 5.48
N VAL A 7 -48.74 -33.32 6.26
CA VAL A 7 -48.80 -33.43 7.73
C VAL A 7 -47.86 -32.37 8.33
N ARG A 8 -48.30 -31.71 9.40
CA ARG A 8 -47.63 -30.59 10.07
C ARG A 8 -47.04 -31.03 11.42
N GLN A 9 -45.95 -30.34 11.83
CA GLN A 9 -45.60 -30.05 13.24
C GLN A 9 -45.19 -31.26 14.14
N PRO A 10 -44.71 -31.01 15.39
CA PRO A 10 -43.59 -30.12 15.73
C PRO A 10 -42.63 -30.75 16.78
N TRP A 11 -41.35 -30.36 16.81
CA TRP A 11 -40.49 -30.58 17.99
C TRP A 11 -39.70 -29.32 18.36
N LEU A 12 -40.31 -28.54 19.26
CA LEU A 12 -39.62 -27.63 20.17
C LEU A 12 -39.15 -28.44 21.37
N LEU A 13 -37.86 -28.36 21.74
CA LEU A 13 -37.31 -28.52 23.10
C LEU A 13 -35.87 -27.98 23.04
N LEU A 14 -35.60 -26.73 23.43
CA LEU A 14 -35.19 -26.34 24.80
C LEU A 14 -33.88 -27.03 25.26
N TRP A 15 -32.74 -26.41 24.94
CA TRP A 15 -31.48 -26.64 25.66
C TRP A 15 -31.42 -25.69 26.87
N PRO A 16 -31.09 -26.14 28.10
CA PRO A 16 -31.15 -25.27 29.28
C PRO A 16 -29.93 -24.36 29.42
N LEU A 17 -30.12 -23.18 30.02
CA LEU A 17 -29.04 -22.40 30.63
C LEU A 17 -28.41 -23.21 31.77
N GLY A 18 -27.17 -23.68 31.58
CA GLY A 18 -26.36 -24.30 32.62
C GLY A 18 -25.57 -23.26 33.42
N SER A 19 -26.00 -22.98 34.64
CA SER A 19 -25.29 -22.10 35.58
C SER A 19 -24.04 -22.77 36.15
N ALA A 20 -22.86 -22.16 35.95
CA ALA A 20 -21.61 -22.59 36.55
C ALA A 20 -21.28 -21.72 37.79
N PRO A 21 -20.93 -22.33 38.96
CA PRO A 21 -20.76 -21.59 40.20
C PRO A 21 -19.40 -20.86 40.31
N ALA A 22 -19.42 -19.71 40.98
CA ALA A 22 -18.26 -18.87 41.21
C ALA A 22 -17.13 -19.58 41.97
N ARG A 23 -15.92 -19.60 41.39
CA ARG A 23 -14.70 -19.95 42.14
C ARG A 23 -14.22 -18.74 42.93
N ARG A 24 -14.08 -18.95 44.24
CA ARG A 24 -13.81 -17.94 45.26
C ARG A 24 -12.37 -17.41 45.12
N LEU A 25 -12.22 -16.10 45.03
CA LEU A 25 -10.93 -15.39 45.09
C LEU A 25 -10.20 -15.71 46.40
N ARG A 26 -8.87 -15.85 46.36
CA ARG A 26 -8.02 -15.76 47.55
C ARG A 26 -7.63 -14.29 47.78
N PRO A 27 -7.56 -13.81 49.04
CA PRO A 27 -7.35 -12.40 49.34
C PRO A 27 -5.89 -11.94 49.20
N VAL A 28 -5.76 -10.64 48.94
CA VAL A 28 -4.51 -9.85 48.99
C VAL A 28 -4.10 -9.63 50.47
N PRO A 29 -2.80 -9.66 50.81
CA PRO A 29 -2.32 -9.14 52.09
C PRO A 29 -2.19 -7.60 52.04
N GLU A 30 -2.84 -6.91 52.98
CA GLU A 30 -2.81 -5.46 53.09
C GLU A 30 -1.52 -4.88 53.69
N GLN A 31 -1.34 -3.60 53.39
CA GLN A 31 -0.31 -2.68 53.89
C GLN A 31 -0.57 -2.27 55.35
N PRO A 32 0.46 -2.18 56.24
CA PRO A 32 0.32 -1.42 57.46
C PRO A 32 0.42 0.08 57.17
N SER A 33 -0.55 0.83 57.68
CA SER A 33 -0.66 2.28 57.53
C SER A 33 0.03 3.02 58.67
N PHE A 34 0.67 4.16 58.38
CA PHE A 34 0.83 5.23 59.35
C PHE A 34 0.39 6.57 58.75
N LEU A 35 -0.47 7.26 59.51
CA LEU A 35 -1.32 8.33 59.03
C LEU A 35 -0.68 9.73 59.15
N ARG A 36 -0.92 10.54 58.13
CA ARG A 36 -1.32 11.96 58.19
C ARG A 36 -0.88 12.78 59.42
N ARG A 37 -0.01 13.78 59.19
CA ARG A 37 -0.26 15.20 59.55
C ARG A 37 0.23 16.06 58.38
N ALA A 38 -0.62 16.66 57.56
CA ALA A 38 -1.53 17.79 57.85
C ALA A 38 -0.79 19.13 58.01
N ALA A 39 -0.72 19.84 56.88
CA ALA A 39 -0.24 21.20 56.59
C ALA A 39 -0.27 22.27 57.70
N VAL A 40 0.87 22.99 57.82
CA VAL A 40 1.09 24.32 58.42
C VAL A 40 2.35 24.91 57.74
N ARG A 41 2.52 26.19 57.38
CA ARG A 41 1.63 27.33 57.02
C ARG A 41 2.52 28.47 56.46
N ALA A 42 2.06 29.22 55.45
CA ALA A 42 2.60 30.53 54.98
C ALA A 42 4.03 30.54 54.38
N GLU A 43 4.49 31.53 53.59
CA GLU A 43 3.94 32.46 52.57
C GLU A 43 5.14 33.33 52.14
N ARG A 44 5.20 33.80 50.87
CA ARG A 44 6.04 34.91 50.34
C ARG A 44 7.56 34.95 50.67
N THR A 45 8.38 34.97 49.63
CA THR A 45 8.98 36.24 49.12
C THR A 45 9.54 36.07 47.71
N VAL A 46 9.33 37.07 46.86
CA VAL A 46 9.97 37.18 45.54
C VAL A 46 11.19 38.08 45.66
N HIS A 47 12.39 37.55 45.36
CA HIS A 47 13.58 38.29 44.89
C HIS A 47 14.45 37.26 44.14
N SER A 48 14.58 37.36 42.82
CA SER A 48 15.63 38.15 42.15
C SER A 48 17.05 37.74 42.53
N SER A 49 17.69 36.88 41.74
CA SER A 49 18.84 37.29 40.91
C SER A 49 19.55 36.13 40.17
N ARG A 50 19.98 36.45 38.94
CA ARG A 50 21.13 35.90 38.17
C ARG A 50 21.41 34.39 38.20
N MET A 51 20.92 33.76 37.14
CA MET A 51 21.64 32.81 36.27
C MET A 51 23.17 32.80 36.47
N SER A 52 23.69 31.69 36.99
CA SER A 52 25.10 31.32 36.88
C SER A 52 25.21 29.99 36.16
N SER A 53 25.70 30.04 34.92
CA SER A 53 26.02 28.85 34.12
C SER A 53 27.07 28.02 34.84
N HIS A 54 26.78 26.76 35.15
CA HIS A 54 27.73 25.64 35.37
C HIS A 54 26.97 24.29 35.44
N CYS A 55 25.94 24.09 34.59
CA CYS A 55 25.07 22.90 34.60
C CYS A 55 24.88 22.26 33.20
N HIS A 56 25.90 22.34 32.34
CA HIS A 56 25.87 21.72 31.00
C HIS A 56 26.85 20.56 30.82
N THR A 57 27.90 20.46 31.64
CA THR A 57 28.96 19.43 31.50
C THR A 57 28.53 18.04 32.00
N SER A 58 27.62 17.96 32.98
CA SER A 58 27.17 16.67 33.53
C SER A 58 26.12 15.96 32.66
N ALA A 59 25.31 16.68 31.89
CA ALA A 59 24.29 16.09 31.02
C ALA A 59 24.88 15.44 29.76
N VAL A 60 25.91 16.03 29.18
CA VAL A 60 26.55 15.54 27.94
C VAL A 60 27.19 14.16 28.16
N LEU A 61 27.82 13.91 29.32
CA LEU A 61 28.40 12.60 29.64
C LEU A 61 27.37 11.48 29.76
N VAL A 62 26.16 11.76 30.26
CA VAL A 62 25.08 10.76 30.34
C VAL A 62 24.52 10.43 28.95
N VAL A 63 24.40 11.43 28.06
CA VAL A 63 23.98 11.22 26.66
C VAL A 63 25.05 10.45 25.87
N PHE A 64 26.34 10.73 26.07
CA PHE A 64 27.41 9.96 25.43
C PHE A 64 27.53 8.52 25.94
N MET A 65 27.34 8.27 27.23
CA MET A 65 27.34 6.90 27.77
C MET A 65 26.12 6.08 27.32
N ALA A 66 24.98 6.72 27.05
CA ALA A 66 23.82 6.06 26.43
C ALA A 66 24.07 5.65 24.97
N LEU A 67 24.94 6.36 24.24
CA LEU A 67 25.36 5.99 22.88
C LEU A 67 26.40 4.87 22.84
N ALA A 68 27.17 4.67 23.92
CA ALA A 68 28.18 3.61 24.02
C ALA A 68 27.61 2.25 24.47
N ALA A 69 26.41 2.23 25.07
CA ALA A 69 25.71 1.01 25.50
C ALA A 69 24.78 0.41 24.42
N GLY A 70 24.96 0.82 23.17
CA GLY A 70 24.46 0.09 22.01
C GLY A 70 25.19 -1.24 21.88
N VAL A 71 24.81 -2.22 22.72
CA VAL A 71 25.13 -3.62 22.51
C VAL A 71 24.40 -4.02 21.23
N GLY A 72 25.07 -3.81 20.10
CA GLY A 72 24.74 -4.50 18.88
C GLY A 72 24.79 -5.98 19.22
N ALA A 73 23.63 -6.62 19.29
CA ALA A 73 23.58 -8.04 19.02
C ALA A 73 24.19 -8.17 17.63
N GLU A 74 25.39 -8.74 17.55
CA GLU A 74 25.93 -9.17 16.27
C GLU A 74 24.81 -9.99 15.61
N PRO A 75 24.41 -9.68 14.37
CA PRO A 75 23.47 -10.54 13.69
C PRO A 75 24.13 -11.91 13.65
N LEU A 76 23.52 -12.86 14.37
CA LEU A 76 23.86 -14.28 14.27
C LEU A 76 24.02 -14.56 12.78
N SER A 77 25.12 -15.21 12.38
CA SER A 77 25.50 -15.44 10.99
C SER A 77 24.50 -16.38 10.28
N GLU A 78 23.28 -15.90 10.10
CA GLU A 78 22.14 -16.58 9.50
C GLU A 78 22.33 -16.47 7.99
N LYS A 79 22.62 -17.61 7.37
CA LYS A 79 22.89 -17.73 5.93
C LYS A 79 21.73 -17.10 5.14
N SER A 80 22.07 -16.23 4.19
CA SER A 80 21.13 -15.54 3.30
C SER A 80 20.80 -16.40 2.06
N CYS A 81 19.85 -15.94 1.23
CA CYS A 81 19.72 -16.41 -0.14
C CYS A 81 21.02 -16.19 -0.92
N ASP A 82 21.41 -17.21 -1.69
CA ASP A 82 22.44 -17.18 -2.72
C ASP A 82 21.80 -17.44 -4.11
N VAL A 83 22.24 -16.72 -5.13
CA VAL A 83 21.63 -16.73 -6.47
C VAL A 83 22.31 -17.80 -7.34
N VAL A 84 21.53 -18.51 -8.17
CA VAL A 84 22.11 -19.52 -9.09
C VAL A 84 22.94 -18.83 -10.19
N GLY A 85 24.24 -18.71 -9.96
CA GLY A 85 25.26 -18.23 -10.91
C GLY A 85 26.65 -18.21 -10.27
N ASP A 86 27.69 -17.89 -11.04
CA ASP A 86 28.99 -17.52 -10.46
C ASP A 86 28.89 -16.09 -9.90
N GLU A 87 29.61 -15.75 -8.82
CA GLU A 87 29.57 -14.40 -8.17
C GLU A 87 29.79 -13.23 -9.15
N SER A 88 30.50 -13.47 -10.26
CA SER A 88 30.78 -12.49 -11.32
C SER A 88 29.69 -12.35 -12.38
N THR A 89 28.69 -13.24 -12.39
CA THR A 89 27.61 -13.31 -13.39
C THR A 89 26.21 -13.17 -12.79
N GLU A 90 26.08 -13.10 -11.46
CA GLU A 90 24.80 -12.88 -10.78
C GLU A 90 24.06 -11.64 -11.29
N SER A 91 22.76 -11.80 -11.56
CA SER A 91 21.92 -10.72 -12.06
C SER A 91 21.70 -9.63 -11.00
N GLN A 92 22.03 -8.38 -11.35
CA GLN A 92 21.74 -7.22 -10.50
C GLN A 92 20.25 -7.08 -10.18
N MET A 93 19.37 -7.52 -11.10
CA MET A 93 17.93 -7.56 -10.90
C MET A 93 17.54 -8.56 -9.79
N GLU A 94 18.15 -9.75 -9.78
CA GLU A 94 17.87 -10.76 -8.76
C GLU A 94 18.30 -10.28 -7.37
N LYS A 95 19.50 -9.70 -7.26
CA LYS A 95 19.97 -9.07 -6.00
C LYS A 95 19.04 -7.96 -5.51
N ALA A 96 18.53 -7.12 -6.43
CA ALA A 96 17.56 -6.07 -6.09
C ALA A 96 16.21 -6.65 -5.62
N LEU A 97 15.74 -7.74 -6.22
CA LEU A 97 14.52 -8.44 -5.80
C LEU A 97 14.70 -9.14 -4.44
N LEU A 98 15.83 -9.82 -4.20
CA LEU A 98 16.13 -10.40 -2.89
C LEU A 98 16.15 -9.33 -1.78
N LYS A 99 16.72 -8.14 -2.07
CA LYS A 99 16.65 -6.99 -1.14
C LYS A 99 15.22 -6.47 -0.95
N LYS A 100 14.38 -6.46 -1.99
CA LYS A 100 12.96 -6.11 -1.88
C LYS A 100 12.18 -7.10 -1.00
N LEU A 101 12.60 -8.36 -0.97
CA LEU A 101 12.03 -9.45 -0.16
C LEU A 101 12.56 -9.49 1.28
N GLU A 102 13.56 -8.68 1.65
CA GLU A 102 14.16 -8.63 3.00
C GLU A 102 13.14 -8.49 4.15
N PRO A 103 12.07 -7.68 4.05
CA PRO A 103 11.04 -7.59 5.11
C PRO A 103 10.29 -8.91 5.37
N LEU A 104 10.21 -9.80 4.37
CA LEU A 104 9.56 -11.10 4.52
C LEU A 104 10.45 -12.12 5.25
N SER A 105 11.77 -11.90 5.31
CA SER A 105 12.71 -12.85 5.89
C SER A 105 12.52 -13.05 7.41
N GLN A 106 12.00 -12.03 8.09
CA GLN A 106 11.70 -12.08 9.52
C GLN A 106 10.43 -12.89 9.83
N ILE A 107 9.57 -13.13 8.83
CA ILE A 107 8.29 -13.82 8.96
C ILE A 107 8.50 -15.34 8.78
N ARG A 108 7.70 -16.14 9.48
CA ARG A 108 7.61 -17.60 9.30
C ARG A 108 6.24 -17.94 8.73
N PHE A 109 6.21 -18.60 7.60
CA PHE A 109 4.99 -19.03 6.93
C PHE A 109 4.75 -20.51 7.17
N ASN A 110 3.59 -20.84 7.71
CA ASN A 110 3.19 -22.21 8.02
C ASN A 110 1.84 -22.48 7.35
N THR A 111 1.70 -23.60 6.66
CA THR A 111 0.41 -24.04 6.11
C THR A 111 0.25 -25.55 6.28
N THR A 112 -0.95 -26.02 6.53
CA THR A 112 -1.25 -27.45 6.80
C THR A 112 -2.27 -27.96 5.79
N VAL A 113 -1.98 -29.12 5.22
CA VAL A 113 -2.75 -29.72 4.13
C VAL A 113 -3.12 -31.14 4.52
N GLU A 114 -4.41 -31.42 4.52
CA GLU A 114 -4.98 -32.72 4.88
C GLU A 114 -5.47 -33.39 3.60
N ILE A 115 -4.70 -34.37 3.11
CA ILE A 115 -4.98 -35.13 1.89
C ILE A 115 -5.66 -36.44 2.32
N GLY A 116 -6.99 -36.47 2.18
CA GLY A 116 -7.80 -37.58 2.65
C GLY A 116 -7.82 -37.69 4.18
N THR A 117 -7.83 -38.91 4.70
CA THR A 117 -7.91 -39.20 6.16
C THR A 117 -6.57 -39.57 6.79
N THR A 118 -5.52 -39.81 6.00
CA THR A 118 -4.27 -40.43 6.46
C THR A 118 -3.01 -39.65 6.12
N GLU A 119 -3.05 -38.59 5.31
CA GLU A 119 -1.88 -37.78 5.00
C GLU A 119 -2.08 -36.34 5.47
N ASN A 120 -1.33 -35.92 6.49
CA ASN A 120 -1.41 -34.58 7.08
C ASN A 120 -0.02 -33.94 7.07
N TYR A 121 0.23 -33.06 6.10
CA TYR A 121 1.51 -32.41 5.89
C TYR A 121 1.47 -30.95 6.37
N ALA A 122 2.45 -30.57 7.18
CA ALA A 122 2.74 -29.18 7.48
C ALA A 122 3.90 -28.69 6.61
N TYR A 123 3.71 -27.58 5.90
CA TYR A 123 4.76 -26.89 5.16
C TYR A 123 5.23 -25.69 5.96
N HIS A 124 6.54 -25.58 6.13
CA HIS A 124 7.19 -24.46 6.79
C HIS A 124 8.11 -23.76 5.79
N PHE A 125 7.93 -22.45 5.63
CA PHE A 125 8.62 -21.62 4.66
C PHE A 125 9.16 -20.35 5.32
N ARG A 126 10.39 -19.98 4.95
CA ARG A 126 11.00 -18.69 5.27
C ARG A 126 11.69 -18.14 4.03
N VAL A 127 11.58 -16.83 3.85
CA VAL A 127 12.24 -16.12 2.75
C VAL A 127 13.69 -15.85 3.15
N CYS A 128 14.63 -16.41 2.41
CA CYS A 128 16.08 -16.16 2.52
C CYS A 128 16.71 -16.36 3.90
N ARG A 129 16.10 -17.26 4.70
CA ARG A 129 16.63 -17.71 5.99
C ARG A 129 16.26 -19.16 6.20
N GLU A 130 17.06 -19.87 6.98
CA GLU A 130 16.82 -21.28 7.29
C GLU A 130 15.56 -21.45 8.15
N VAL A 131 14.74 -22.45 7.85
CA VAL A 131 13.58 -22.81 8.68
C VAL A 131 14.04 -23.38 10.02
N ASN A 132 15.09 -24.22 10.01
CA ASN A 132 15.58 -24.91 11.20
C ASN A 132 17.08 -25.27 11.07
N SER A 133 17.97 -24.35 11.46
CA SER A 133 19.42 -24.40 11.25
C SER A 133 20.14 -25.63 11.83
N SER A 134 19.55 -26.32 12.81
CA SER A 134 20.18 -27.45 13.50
C SER A 134 20.02 -28.80 12.79
N LEU A 135 19.19 -28.86 11.74
CA LEU A 135 18.64 -30.13 11.23
C LEU A 135 18.85 -30.31 9.72
N HIS A 136 18.79 -29.22 8.95
CA HIS A 136 19.00 -29.24 7.49
C HIS A 136 19.65 -27.94 7.02
N ASP A 137 20.91 -28.03 6.56
CA ASP A 137 21.65 -26.89 6.02
C ASP A 137 20.92 -26.20 4.85
N PHE A 138 20.83 -24.87 4.90
CA PHE A 138 20.22 -24.00 3.89
C PHE A 138 18.73 -24.30 3.60
N ALA A 139 18.00 -25.07 4.42
CA ALA A 139 16.61 -25.41 4.13
C ALA A 139 15.65 -24.20 4.27
N GLY A 140 15.15 -23.69 3.12
CA GLY A 140 14.23 -22.54 3.06
C GLY A 140 12.74 -22.92 3.03
N LEU A 141 12.43 -24.09 2.47
CA LEU A 141 11.08 -24.68 2.50
C LEU A 141 11.14 -26.17 2.81
N VAL A 142 10.42 -26.60 3.83
CA VAL A 142 10.37 -28.00 4.29
C VAL A 142 8.93 -28.51 4.42
N GLN A 143 8.73 -29.78 4.12
CA GLN A 143 7.52 -30.55 4.38
C GLN A 143 7.74 -31.41 5.63
N MET A 144 6.84 -31.35 6.59
CA MET A 144 6.82 -32.19 7.78
C MET A 144 5.55 -33.04 7.75
N ASP A 145 5.71 -34.36 7.73
CA ASP A 145 4.62 -35.28 8.01
C ASP A 145 4.28 -35.21 9.50
N ARG A 146 3.03 -34.84 9.83
CA ARG A 146 2.58 -34.67 11.22
C ARG A 146 2.32 -35.98 11.95
N GLN A 147 2.25 -37.11 11.26
CA GLN A 147 2.06 -38.43 11.87
C GLN A 147 3.40 -39.12 12.14
N SER A 148 4.32 -39.14 11.17
CA SER A 148 5.65 -39.75 11.37
C SER A 148 6.68 -38.79 11.98
N GLY A 149 6.43 -37.48 11.96
CA GLY A 149 7.41 -36.45 12.33
C GLY A 149 8.54 -36.28 11.32
N LYS A 150 8.53 -37.00 10.19
CA LYS A 150 9.59 -36.96 9.19
C LYS A 150 9.57 -35.62 8.46
N THR A 151 10.73 -34.95 8.43
CA THR A 151 10.97 -33.74 7.64
C THR A 151 11.62 -34.10 6.29
N THR A 152 11.18 -33.45 5.23
CA THR A 152 11.75 -33.52 3.87
C THR A 152 11.99 -32.09 3.38
N VAL A 153 13.19 -31.80 2.87
CA VAL A 153 13.53 -30.48 2.31
C VAL A 153 13.00 -30.41 0.87
N ILE A 154 12.18 -29.40 0.58
CA ILE A 154 11.65 -29.18 -0.79
C ILE A 154 12.57 -28.23 -1.56
N GLY A 155 13.13 -27.22 -0.90
CA GLY A 155 14.03 -26.27 -1.54
C GLY A 155 14.97 -25.59 -0.54
N ARG A 156 16.17 -25.27 -1.02
CA ARG A 156 17.25 -24.64 -0.25
C ARG A 156 17.52 -23.22 -0.72
N ILE A 157 17.99 -22.38 0.22
CA ILE A 157 18.33 -20.97 0.00
C ILE A 157 19.71 -20.76 -0.65
N ASN A 158 20.44 -21.84 -0.99
CA ASN A 158 21.71 -21.74 -1.70
C ASN A 158 21.56 -21.84 -3.24
N GLU A 159 20.43 -22.33 -3.73
CA GLU A 159 20.13 -22.45 -5.16
C GLU A 159 18.85 -21.65 -5.47
N THR A 160 18.90 -20.32 -5.31
CA THR A 160 17.73 -19.44 -5.47
C THR A 160 17.69 -18.76 -6.82
N GLN A 161 16.49 -18.62 -7.38
CA GLN A 161 16.23 -17.83 -8.57
C GLN A 161 14.99 -16.97 -8.33
N VAL A 162 15.00 -15.72 -8.78
CA VAL A 162 13.90 -14.79 -8.52
C VAL A 162 13.64 -13.87 -9.70
N PHE A 163 12.37 -13.70 -10.06
CA PHE A 163 11.99 -12.75 -11.11
C PHE A 163 10.63 -12.15 -10.81
N ASN A 164 10.37 -10.97 -11.35
CA ASN A 164 9.13 -10.24 -11.13
C ASN A 164 8.38 -9.99 -12.45
N GLY A 165 7.06 -10.00 -12.36
CA GLY A 165 6.18 -9.38 -13.34
C GLY A 165 5.82 -7.94 -12.94
N SER A 166 4.67 -7.48 -13.45
CA SER A 166 4.03 -6.21 -13.10
C SER A 166 3.57 -6.14 -11.65
N ASP A 167 2.99 -7.23 -11.17
CA ASP A 167 2.15 -7.31 -9.97
C ASP A 167 2.38 -8.62 -9.19
N TRP A 168 3.44 -9.35 -9.52
CA TRP A 168 3.84 -10.59 -8.84
C TRP A 168 5.36 -10.77 -8.84
N ILE A 169 5.86 -11.54 -7.88
CA ILE A 169 7.25 -12.01 -7.81
C ILE A 169 7.21 -13.54 -7.72
N MET A 170 7.99 -14.22 -8.56
CA MET A 170 8.20 -15.66 -8.46
C MET A 170 9.56 -15.93 -7.84
N LEU A 171 9.56 -16.69 -6.74
CA LEU A 171 10.75 -17.11 -6.01
C LEU A 171 10.87 -18.64 -6.12
N ILE A 172 12.02 -19.12 -6.59
CA ILE A 172 12.27 -20.54 -6.82
C ILE A 172 13.44 -20.99 -5.94
N TYR A 173 13.22 -22.04 -5.15
CA TYR A 173 14.26 -22.72 -4.37
C TYR A 173 14.49 -24.12 -4.94
N LYS A 174 15.70 -24.37 -5.43
CA LYS A 174 16.15 -25.67 -5.94
C LYS A 174 16.91 -26.43 -4.84
N GLY A 175 17.72 -27.42 -5.18
CA GLY A 175 18.57 -28.12 -4.21
C GLY A 175 17.84 -28.98 -3.17
N GLY A 176 16.54 -29.26 -3.30
CA GLY A 176 15.77 -30.08 -2.36
C GLY A 176 16.21 -31.54 -2.29
N ASP A 177 15.62 -32.31 -1.38
CA ASP A 177 15.89 -33.74 -1.25
C ASP A 177 15.37 -34.49 -2.49
N SER A 178 16.05 -35.57 -2.91
CA SER A 178 15.65 -36.38 -4.05
C SER A 178 14.29 -37.07 -3.86
N TYR A 179 13.48 -37.15 -4.91
CA TYR A 179 12.28 -37.98 -4.92
C TYR A 179 12.62 -39.47 -4.74
N GLY A 180 11.76 -40.23 -4.08
CA GLY A 180 12.03 -41.65 -3.77
C GLY A 180 11.60 -42.63 -4.86
N ARG A 181 10.44 -42.40 -5.49
CA ARG A 181 9.82 -43.26 -6.52
C ARG A 181 9.18 -42.50 -7.69
N HIS A 182 9.16 -41.17 -7.59
CA HIS A 182 8.57 -40.27 -8.59
C HIS A 182 9.69 -39.47 -9.26
N CYS A 183 9.38 -38.80 -10.38
CA CYS A 183 10.24 -37.77 -10.96
C CYS A 183 11.70 -38.23 -11.22
N SER A 184 11.88 -39.49 -11.58
CA SER A 184 13.17 -40.14 -11.82
C SER A 184 14.25 -39.98 -10.72
N GLY A 185 13.84 -39.65 -9.49
CA GLY A 185 14.76 -39.39 -8.37
C GLY A 185 15.41 -38.00 -8.37
N GLU A 186 14.92 -37.07 -9.19
CA GLU A 186 15.44 -35.69 -9.24
C GLU A 186 15.31 -34.97 -7.89
N LYS A 187 16.08 -33.89 -7.71
CA LYS A 187 15.97 -33.03 -6.52
C LYS A 187 14.64 -32.27 -6.55
N ARG A 188 13.94 -32.22 -5.41
CA ARG A 188 12.77 -31.34 -5.26
C ARG A 188 13.11 -29.87 -5.52
N ARG A 189 12.11 -29.14 -5.99
CA ARG A 189 12.11 -27.68 -6.13
C ARG A 189 10.79 -27.07 -5.67
N ALA A 190 10.87 -25.94 -4.97
CA ALA A 190 9.72 -25.12 -4.62
C ALA A 190 9.63 -23.91 -5.56
N VAL A 191 8.42 -23.61 -6.02
CA VAL A 191 8.05 -22.40 -6.76
C VAL A 191 7.03 -21.65 -5.91
N ILE A 192 7.36 -20.44 -5.47
CA ILE A 192 6.51 -19.60 -4.64
C ILE A 192 6.10 -18.39 -5.48
N MET A 193 4.81 -18.27 -5.78
CA MET A 193 4.20 -17.14 -6.45
C MET A 193 3.72 -16.13 -5.39
N ILE A 194 4.28 -14.93 -5.41
CA ILE A 194 3.99 -13.84 -4.47
C ILE A 194 3.17 -12.79 -5.22
N SER A 195 1.86 -12.73 -4.96
CA SER A 195 0.91 -11.82 -5.61
C SER A 195 0.85 -10.46 -4.89
N CYS A 196 0.75 -9.36 -5.65
CA CYS A 196 0.63 -8.00 -5.09
C CYS A 196 -0.67 -7.83 -4.31
N LYS A 197 -0.55 -7.54 -3.01
CA LYS A 197 -1.68 -7.14 -2.17
C LYS A 197 -1.34 -5.95 -1.30
N ARG A 198 -1.80 -4.77 -1.72
CA ARG A 198 -1.56 -3.51 -1.00
C ARG A 198 -2.14 -3.59 0.43
N GLY A 199 -1.42 -3.00 1.39
CA GLY A 199 -1.86 -2.91 2.79
C GLY A 199 -1.60 -4.14 3.67
N ILE A 200 -1.04 -5.24 3.13
CA ILE A 200 -0.71 -6.44 3.90
C ILE A 200 0.75 -6.84 3.64
N THR A 201 1.57 -6.88 4.69
CA THR A 201 3.00 -7.23 4.56
C THR A 201 3.18 -8.64 4.00
N ALA A 202 2.45 -9.62 4.54
CA ALA A 202 2.31 -10.94 3.95
C ALA A 202 1.07 -11.67 4.50
N SER A 203 0.38 -12.44 3.65
CA SER A 203 -0.72 -13.32 4.07
C SER A 203 -0.90 -14.50 3.10
N SER A 204 -1.88 -15.36 3.41
CA SER A 204 -2.44 -16.34 2.45
C SER A 204 -1.44 -17.38 1.91
N PHE A 205 -0.45 -17.81 2.70
CA PHE A 205 0.47 -18.87 2.26
C PHE A 205 -0.24 -20.23 2.19
N SER A 206 -0.35 -20.78 0.98
CA SER A 206 -0.99 -22.07 0.71
C SER A 206 -0.30 -22.81 -0.43
N ILE A 207 -0.33 -24.15 -0.39
CA ILE A 207 0.00 -24.96 -1.57
C ILE A 207 -1.14 -24.86 -2.59
N ILE A 208 -0.80 -24.76 -3.87
CA ILE A 208 -1.75 -24.76 -4.99
C ILE A 208 -1.77 -26.12 -5.66
N SER A 209 -0.59 -26.63 -6.00
CA SER A 209 -0.43 -27.92 -6.65
C SER A 209 0.94 -28.50 -6.38
N GLU A 210 1.05 -29.81 -6.56
CA GLU A 210 2.27 -30.57 -6.42
C GLU A 210 2.37 -31.51 -7.61
N GLU A 211 3.30 -31.23 -8.50
CA GLU A 211 3.52 -32.00 -9.72
C GLU A 211 4.45 -33.17 -9.39
N ARG A 212 3.89 -34.39 -9.27
CA ARG A 212 4.65 -35.65 -9.03
C ARG A 212 4.52 -36.67 -10.16
N GLU A 213 3.66 -36.44 -11.15
CA GLU A 213 3.30 -37.44 -12.16
C GLU A 213 4.22 -37.42 -13.40
N LYS A 214 4.99 -36.33 -13.57
CA LYS A 214 5.98 -36.20 -14.63
C LYS A 214 7.23 -37.05 -14.36
N GLU A 215 7.89 -37.47 -15.43
CA GLU A 215 9.16 -38.20 -15.37
C GLU A 215 10.33 -37.29 -14.94
N GLN A 216 10.23 -35.99 -15.25
CA GLN A 216 11.23 -34.94 -15.06
C GLN A 216 10.51 -33.61 -14.78
N ASP A 217 11.21 -32.62 -14.21
CA ASP A 217 10.69 -31.26 -14.02
C ASP A 217 9.45 -31.17 -13.08
N CYS A 218 9.38 -32.04 -12.08
CA CYS A 218 8.42 -31.95 -10.97
C CYS A 218 8.65 -30.70 -10.10
N PHE A 219 7.60 -30.20 -9.44
CA PHE A 219 7.68 -29.01 -8.58
C PHE A 219 6.53 -28.93 -7.57
N TYR A 220 6.77 -28.16 -6.51
CA TYR A 220 5.76 -27.73 -5.56
C TYR A 220 5.39 -26.28 -5.85
N LEU A 221 4.12 -25.99 -6.13
CA LEU A 221 3.64 -24.63 -6.36
C LEU A 221 2.92 -24.11 -5.12
N PHE A 222 3.41 -22.99 -4.59
CA PHE A 222 2.80 -22.24 -3.50
C PHE A 222 2.36 -20.85 -3.96
N GLU A 223 1.29 -20.35 -3.37
CA GLU A 223 0.84 -18.96 -3.52
C GLU A 223 0.92 -18.26 -2.17
N MET A 224 1.23 -16.95 -2.20
CA MET A 224 1.07 -16.04 -1.07
C MET A 224 0.79 -14.62 -1.53
N ASP A 225 0.13 -13.84 -0.68
CA ASP A 225 -0.09 -12.42 -0.89
C ASP A 225 1.01 -11.59 -0.21
N SER A 226 1.50 -10.52 -0.83
CA SER A 226 2.34 -9.52 -0.17
C SER A 226 2.30 -8.14 -0.82
N SER A 227 2.37 -7.09 -0.02
CA SER A 227 2.59 -5.72 -0.49
C SER A 227 3.97 -5.50 -1.11
N VAL A 228 4.98 -6.35 -0.84
CA VAL A 228 6.32 -6.19 -1.43
C VAL A 228 6.36 -6.64 -2.89
N ALA A 229 5.41 -7.45 -3.35
CA ALA A 229 5.28 -7.82 -4.76
C ALA A 229 4.71 -6.68 -5.61
N CYS A 230 4.04 -5.71 -5.01
CA CYS A 230 3.48 -4.57 -5.73
C CYS A 230 4.58 -3.72 -6.38
N PRO A 231 4.30 -3.13 -7.57
CA PRO A 231 5.15 -2.10 -8.12
C PRO A 231 5.19 -0.90 -7.17
N ALA A 232 6.22 -0.06 -7.27
CA ALA A 232 6.15 1.24 -6.64
C ALA A 232 4.96 2.00 -7.27
N GLU A 233 4.15 2.68 -6.46
CA GLU A 233 3.20 3.64 -7.01
C GLU A 233 4.02 4.77 -7.61
N ASP A 234 4.22 4.75 -8.93
CA ASP A 234 4.70 5.88 -9.71
C ASP A 234 3.64 6.99 -9.66
N SER A 235 3.56 7.63 -8.50
CA SER A 235 2.72 8.81 -8.21
C SER A 235 3.31 10.06 -8.87
N HIS A 236 3.82 9.87 -10.09
CA HIS A 236 4.30 10.93 -10.94
C HIS A 236 3.07 11.56 -11.59
N LEU A 237 2.79 12.81 -11.24
CA LEU A 237 1.80 13.61 -11.96
C LEU A 237 2.17 13.59 -13.45
N SER A 238 1.17 13.43 -14.32
CA SER A 238 1.40 13.48 -15.77
C SER A 238 2.16 14.76 -16.12
N THR A 239 3.14 14.67 -17.01
CA THR A 239 3.94 15.82 -17.44
C THR A 239 3.05 16.97 -17.94
N GLY A 240 1.90 16.64 -18.57
CA GLY A 240 0.89 17.62 -18.94
C GLY A 240 0.25 18.33 -17.74
N SER A 241 -0.08 17.61 -16.66
CA SER A 241 -0.60 18.20 -15.42
C SER A 241 0.42 19.13 -14.75
N ILE A 242 1.70 18.75 -14.73
CA ILE A 242 2.79 19.60 -14.20
C ILE A 242 2.88 20.90 -15.01
N LEU A 243 2.90 20.82 -16.34
CA LEU A 243 2.93 22.00 -17.21
C LEU A 243 1.70 22.90 -17.02
N LEU A 244 0.48 22.34 -16.95
CA LEU A 244 -0.74 23.11 -16.73
C LEU A 244 -0.75 23.84 -15.38
N ILE A 245 -0.27 23.20 -14.30
CA ILE A 245 -0.17 23.82 -12.97
C ILE A 245 0.84 24.97 -13.00
N THR A 246 2.03 24.78 -13.59
CA THR A 246 3.04 25.85 -13.69
C THR A 246 2.58 27.03 -14.55
N PHE A 247 1.97 26.77 -15.71
CA PHE A 247 1.45 27.81 -16.61
C PHE A 247 0.32 28.62 -15.95
N SER A 248 -0.67 27.95 -15.35
CA SER A 248 -1.79 28.63 -14.69
C SER A 248 -1.33 29.49 -13.50
N ALA A 249 -0.32 29.05 -12.73
CA ALA A 249 0.30 29.86 -11.69
C ALA A 249 0.94 31.15 -12.24
N LEU A 250 1.73 31.06 -13.32
CA LEU A 250 2.34 32.22 -13.97
C LEU A 250 1.30 33.20 -14.52
N VAL A 251 0.25 32.69 -15.18
CA VAL A 251 -0.88 33.50 -15.66
C VAL A 251 -1.59 34.20 -14.50
N THR A 252 -1.78 33.53 -13.37
CA THR A 252 -2.42 34.11 -12.17
C THR A 252 -1.59 35.26 -11.61
N VAL A 253 -0.26 35.09 -11.50
CA VAL A 253 0.65 36.16 -11.05
C VAL A 253 0.67 37.34 -12.04
N TYR A 254 0.64 37.07 -13.35
CA TYR A 254 0.56 38.12 -14.38
C TYR A 254 -0.74 38.93 -14.29
N ILE A 255 -1.89 38.26 -14.17
CA ILE A 255 -3.20 38.91 -14.06
C ILE A 255 -3.29 39.74 -12.78
N VAL A 256 -2.94 39.16 -11.62
CA VAL A 256 -3.00 39.86 -10.32
C VAL A 256 -1.99 41.02 -10.26
N GLY A 257 -0.76 40.81 -10.73
CA GLY A 257 0.28 41.84 -10.77
C GLY A 257 -0.07 43.00 -11.69
N GLY A 258 -0.55 42.70 -12.90
CA GLY A 258 -1.01 43.72 -13.86
C GLY A 258 -2.23 44.49 -13.38
N PHE A 259 -3.21 43.79 -12.77
CA PHE A 259 -4.38 44.41 -12.15
C PHE A 259 -3.99 45.36 -11.01
N LEU A 260 -3.10 44.94 -10.11
CA LEU A 260 -2.59 45.80 -9.03
C LEU A 260 -1.82 47.01 -9.58
N TYR A 261 -0.99 46.81 -10.61
CA TYR A 261 -0.25 47.90 -11.27
C TYR A 261 -1.20 48.94 -11.89
N GLN A 262 -2.15 48.51 -12.72
CA GLN A 262 -3.09 49.40 -13.39
C GLN A 262 -4.04 50.10 -12.41
N ARG A 263 -4.41 49.44 -11.31
CA ARG A 263 -5.29 50.00 -10.27
C ARG A 263 -4.58 50.97 -9.32
N LEU A 264 -3.34 50.69 -8.91
CA LEU A 264 -2.64 51.48 -7.88
C LEU A 264 -1.76 52.59 -8.45
N ILE A 265 -1.17 52.39 -9.64
CA ILE A 265 -0.21 53.34 -10.25
C ILE A 265 -0.86 54.15 -11.36
N VAL A 266 -1.63 53.51 -12.24
CA VAL A 266 -2.26 54.17 -13.41
C VAL A 266 -3.65 54.75 -13.07
N GLY A 267 -4.31 54.26 -12.01
CA GLY A 267 -5.61 54.74 -11.56
C GLY A 267 -6.79 54.39 -12.48
N ALA A 268 -6.60 53.45 -13.41
CA ALA A 268 -7.63 53.02 -14.36
C ALA A 268 -8.84 52.40 -13.63
N LYS A 269 -10.04 52.56 -14.21
CA LYS A 269 -11.31 52.02 -13.69
C LYS A 269 -12.11 51.39 -14.83
N GLY A 270 -12.74 50.24 -14.56
CA GLY A 270 -13.51 49.48 -15.54
C GLY A 270 -12.74 48.28 -16.10
N MET A 271 -13.17 47.76 -17.25
CA MET A 271 -12.62 46.53 -17.87
C MET A 271 -11.15 46.68 -18.31
N GLU A 272 -10.68 47.92 -18.52
CA GLU A 272 -9.29 48.27 -18.83
C GLU A 272 -8.29 47.98 -17.68
N GLN A 273 -8.74 47.42 -16.55
CA GLN A 273 -7.91 46.96 -15.43
C GLN A 273 -7.30 45.57 -15.63
N PHE A 274 -7.62 44.88 -16.74
CA PHE A 274 -7.03 43.58 -17.06
C PHE A 274 -6.03 43.72 -18.21
N PRO A 275 -4.74 43.37 -18.00
CA PRO A 275 -3.74 43.44 -19.07
C PRO A 275 -4.10 42.45 -20.20
N HIS A 276 -4.21 42.95 -21.42
CA HIS A 276 -4.54 42.18 -22.63
C HIS A 276 -5.91 41.46 -22.55
N PHE A 277 -6.95 42.12 -22.01
CA PHE A 277 -8.29 41.54 -21.82
C PHE A 277 -8.86 40.80 -23.05
N ALA A 278 -8.77 41.37 -24.25
CA ALA A 278 -9.28 40.75 -25.49
C ALA A 278 -8.68 39.35 -25.75
N PHE A 279 -7.36 39.20 -25.57
CA PHE A 279 -6.67 37.92 -25.72
C PHE A 279 -7.17 36.87 -24.70
N TRP A 280 -7.42 37.27 -23.45
CA TRP A 280 -7.96 36.36 -22.43
C TRP A 280 -9.41 35.95 -22.71
N GLN A 281 -10.21 36.86 -23.27
CA GLN A 281 -11.57 36.56 -23.71
C GLN A 281 -11.58 35.54 -24.86
N ASP A 282 -10.74 35.75 -25.87
CA ASP A 282 -10.63 34.83 -27.02
C ASP A 282 -10.11 33.45 -26.59
N LEU A 283 -9.09 33.41 -25.70
CA LEU A 283 -8.59 32.16 -25.13
C LEU A 283 -9.65 31.43 -24.30
N GLY A 284 -10.45 32.17 -23.52
CA GLY A 284 -11.55 31.62 -22.74
C GLY A 284 -12.65 31.01 -23.61
N ASN A 285 -13.01 31.68 -24.70
CA ASN A 285 -13.96 31.18 -25.69
C ASN A 285 -13.44 29.88 -26.34
N LEU A 286 -12.17 29.86 -26.77
CA LEU A 286 -11.54 28.68 -27.38
C LEU A 286 -11.48 27.48 -26.41
N VAL A 287 -11.25 27.72 -25.12
CA VAL A 287 -11.31 26.67 -24.08
C VAL A 287 -12.75 26.18 -23.88
N ALA A 288 -13.75 27.05 -23.92
CA ALA A 288 -15.15 26.65 -23.83
C ALA A 288 -15.58 25.78 -25.03
N ASP A 289 -15.17 26.14 -26.24
CA ASP A 289 -15.39 25.34 -27.46
C ASP A 289 -14.67 23.98 -27.39
N GLY A 290 -13.44 23.95 -26.87
CA GLY A 290 -12.70 22.72 -26.61
C GLY A 290 -13.39 21.82 -25.59
N CYS A 291 -13.98 22.40 -24.53
CA CYS A 291 -14.78 21.66 -23.56
C CYS A 291 -16.10 21.14 -24.15
N ASP A 292 -16.81 21.89 -25.00
CA ASP A 292 -17.99 21.37 -25.69
C ASP A 292 -17.61 20.22 -26.65
N PHE A 293 -16.49 20.34 -27.36
CA PHE A 293 -16.01 19.26 -28.24
C PHE A 293 -15.67 17.96 -27.48
N VAL A 294 -14.99 18.05 -26.33
CA VAL A 294 -14.54 16.88 -25.55
C VAL A 294 -15.67 16.28 -24.70
N CYS A 295 -16.53 17.10 -24.09
CA CYS A 295 -17.54 16.62 -23.14
C CYS A 295 -18.89 16.25 -23.79
N ARG A 296 -19.14 16.62 -25.06
CA ARG A 296 -20.44 16.40 -25.72
C ARG A 296 -20.52 15.06 -26.45
N SER A 297 -20.80 14.00 -25.70
CA SER A 297 -20.98 12.62 -26.19
C SER A 297 -22.27 12.35 -27.00
N LYS A 298 -23.05 13.38 -27.37
CA LYS A 298 -24.26 13.22 -28.21
C LYS A 298 -23.97 13.63 -29.66
N PRO A 299 -24.29 12.78 -30.66
CA PRO A 299 -24.15 13.14 -32.07
C PRO A 299 -25.06 14.32 -32.42
N ARG A 300 -24.54 15.27 -33.21
CA ARG A 300 -25.28 16.43 -33.71
C ARG A 300 -26.29 15.99 -34.78
N ASN A 301 -27.50 15.60 -34.36
CA ASN A 301 -28.66 15.44 -35.25
C ASN A 301 -29.32 16.79 -35.63
N VAL A 302 -28.62 17.91 -35.45
CA VAL A 302 -28.98 19.22 -36.02
C VAL A 302 -27.69 19.85 -36.56
N PRO A 303 -27.58 20.09 -37.88
CA PRO A 303 -26.50 20.89 -38.43
C PRO A 303 -26.43 22.24 -37.70
N ALA A 304 -25.22 22.76 -37.50
CA ALA A 304 -25.12 24.20 -37.24
C ALA A 304 -25.70 24.90 -38.47
N ALA A 305 -26.88 25.51 -38.32
CA ALA A 305 -27.37 26.46 -39.30
C ALA A 305 -26.35 27.60 -39.32
N TYR A 306 -25.51 27.60 -40.36
CA TYR A 306 -24.62 28.70 -40.68
C TYR A 306 -25.51 29.94 -40.79
N ARG A 307 -25.50 30.79 -39.76
CA ARG A 307 -26.08 32.13 -39.87
C ARG A 307 -25.17 32.85 -40.86
N GLY A 308 -25.61 32.87 -42.11
CA GLY A 308 -24.97 33.69 -43.13
C GLY A 308 -24.87 35.12 -42.64
N VAL A 309 -23.78 35.78 -43.03
CA VAL A 309 -23.69 37.24 -42.98
C VAL A 309 -24.95 37.78 -43.65
N GLY A 310 -25.73 38.56 -42.91
CA GLY A 310 -26.97 39.13 -43.43
C GLY A 310 -26.64 40.17 -44.49
N ASP A 311 -27.25 40.04 -45.66
CA ASP A 311 -27.38 41.15 -46.60
C ASP A 311 -28.39 42.15 -46.03
N ASP A 312 -27.95 42.97 -45.07
CA ASP A 312 -28.75 44.03 -44.43
C ASP A 312 -29.02 45.22 -45.38
N GLN A 313 -28.94 45.00 -46.70
CA GLN A 313 -28.91 46.03 -47.74
C GLN A 313 -29.87 45.70 -48.91
N LEU A 314 -31.16 45.52 -48.62
CA LEU A 314 -32.24 45.70 -49.58
C LEU A 314 -33.51 46.12 -48.82
N GLY A 315 -34.05 47.28 -49.20
CA GLY A 315 -34.88 48.12 -48.35
C GLY A 315 -36.27 47.60 -47.99
N ASP A 316 -36.80 48.20 -46.92
CA ASP A 316 -38.19 48.64 -46.91
C ASP A 316 -38.20 50.14 -46.61
N GLU A 317 -39.12 50.88 -47.22
CA GLU A 317 -39.10 52.34 -47.27
C GLU A 317 -40.05 52.95 -46.24
N SER A 318 -39.60 54.04 -45.60
CA SER A 318 -40.44 55.10 -44.99
C SER A 318 -41.81 54.73 -44.40
N GLU A 319 -41.89 54.57 -43.08
CA GLU A 319 -42.99 55.18 -42.32
C GLU A 319 -42.42 56.13 -41.24
N GLU A 320 -42.37 57.39 -41.64
CA GLU A 320 -42.18 58.57 -40.81
C GLU A 320 -43.31 58.66 -39.77
N ARG A 321 -42.98 58.45 -38.50
CA ARG A 321 -43.90 58.76 -37.39
C ARG A 321 -43.24 59.66 -36.35
N ASP A 322 -43.30 60.94 -36.64
CA ASP A 322 -43.06 62.02 -35.70
C ASP A 322 -44.05 61.95 -34.53
N ASP A 323 -43.56 61.55 -33.35
CA ASP A 323 -44.25 61.72 -32.07
C ASP A 323 -43.32 62.48 -31.07
N HIS A 324 -42.66 63.54 -31.58
CA HIS A 324 -41.89 64.52 -30.81
C HIS A 324 -42.40 65.97 -31.01
N LEU A 325 -43.68 66.19 -30.68
CA LEU A 325 -44.17 67.52 -30.29
C LEU A 325 -44.44 67.57 -28.78
N LEU A 326 -43.68 68.44 -28.13
CA LEU A 326 -43.84 68.92 -26.75
C LEU A 326 -45.05 69.89 -26.67
N PRO A 327 -45.23 70.64 -25.56
CA PRO A 327 -45.69 70.22 -24.23
C PRO A 327 -47.01 70.93 -23.84
N MET A 328 -47.64 70.55 -22.72
CA MET A 328 -48.26 71.45 -21.71
C MET A 328 -48.78 70.64 -20.52
#